data_AF-A0A0U5L2R2-F1
#
_entry.id   AF-A0A0U5L2R2-F1
#
_cell.length_a   1.000
_cell.length_b   1.000
_cell.length_c   1.000
_cell.angle_alpha   90.00
_cell.angle_beta   90.00
_cell.angle_gamma   90.00
#
_symmetry.space_group_name_H-M   'P 1'
#
loop_
_entity.id
_entity.type
_entity.pdbx_description
1 polymer ?
#
loop_
_entity_poly.entity_id
_entity_poly.type
_entity_poly.pdbx_seq_one_letter_code
_entity_poly.pdbx_strand_id
1 'polypeptide(L)' 'MKKWFVSYVVKPQGQEHKTLHAFIEGDDVEEELTAYIYGIKELMKLETEEITVLSVSLV' A
#
# COMPACT_ATOMS: atom_id res chain seq x y z
N MET A 1 -12.32 -15.52 1.41
CA MET A 1 -11.00 -14.89 1.46
C MET A 1 -10.48 -14.70 0.05
N LYS A 2 -10.72 -13.50 -0.49
CA LYS A 2 -10.19 -13.07 -1.79
C LYS A 2 -8.72 -12.65 -1.63
N LYS A 3 -7.98 -12.64 -2.74
CA LYS A 3 -6.60 -12.14 -2.81
C LYS A 3 -6.55 -10.95 -3.75
N TRP A 4 -5.86 -9.90 -3.34
CA TRP A 4 -5.77 -8.65 -4.09
C TRP A 4 -4.32 -8.31 -4.35
N PHE A 5 -4.02 -8.00 -5.60
CA PHE A 5 -2.74 -7.40 -5.98
C PHE A 5 -2.82 -5.89 -5.79
N VAL A 6 -1.82 -5.32 -5.10
CA VAL A 6 -1.70 -3.89 -4.84
C VAL A 6 -0.38 -3.39 -5.40
N SER A 7 -0.43 -2.34 -6.22
CA SER A 7 0.74 -1.59 -6.68
C SER A 7 0.69 -0.19 -6.11
N TYR A 8 1.78 0.26 -5.51
CA TYR A 8 1.86 1.57 -4.85
C TYR A 8 3.26 2.17 -4.95
N VAL A 9 3.32 3.49 -4.84
CA VAL A 9 4.56 4.25 -4.78
C VAL A 9 4.77 4.76 -3.37
N VAL A 10 5.98 4.63 -2.87
CA VAL A 10 6.44 5.29 -1.64
C VAL A 10 7.42 6.39 -2.03
N LYS A 11 7.22 7.60 -1.51
CA LYS A 11 8.06 8.77 -1.77
C LYS A 11 8.39 9.48 -0.44
N PRO A 12 9.41 8.99 0.28
CA PRO A 12 9.87 9.66 1.49
C PRO A 12 10.49 11.02 1.16
N GLN A 13 10.33 12.02 2.01
CA GLN A 13 10.89 13.35 1.80
C GLN A 13 12.42 13.30 1.63
N GLY A 14 12.92 13.91 0.55
CA GLY A 14 14.36 13.93 0.25
C GLY A 14 14.94 12.62 -0.27
N GLN A 15 14.11 11.61 -0.58
CA GLN A 15 14.54 10.34 -1.15
C GLN A 15 13.93 10.09 -2.53
N GLU A 16 14.54 9.18 -3.29
CA GLU A 16 13.96 8.67 -4.53
C GLU A 16 12.65 7.92 -4.26
N HIS A 17 11.70 8.03 -5.19
CA HIS A 17 10.48 7.27 -5.11
C HIS A 17 10.75 5.79 -5.42
N LYS A 18 10.01 4.89 -4.78
CA LYS A 18 10.07 3.45 -5.03
C LYS A 18 8.67 2.94 -5.37
N THR A 19 8.58 2.18 -6.46
CA THR A 19 7.37 1.42 -6.78
C THR A 19 7.47 0.06 -6.10
N LEU A 20 6.43 -0.32 -5.36
CA LEU A 20 6.34 -1.55 -4.60
C LEU A 20 5.03 -2.28 -4.94
N HIS A 21 5.04 -3.59 -4.70
CA HIS A 21 3.91 -4.46 -4.97
C HIS A 21 3.69 -5.42 -3.82
N ALA A 22 2.43 -5.74 -3.54
CA ALA A 22 2.06 -6.71 -2.52
C ALA A 22 0.80 -7.47 -2.89
N PHE A 23 0.62 -8.61 -2.22
CA PHE A 23 -0.66 -9.29 -2.16
C PHE A 23 -1.24 -9.13 -0.76
N ILE A 24 -2.51 -8.73 -0.69
CA ILE A 24 -3.29 -8.66 0.54
C ILE A 24 -4.49 -9.61 0.42
N GLU A 25 -4.99 -10.11 1.54
CA GLU A 25 -6.07 -11.10 1.58
C GLU A 25 -7.21 -10.60 2.44
N GLY A 26 -8.45 -10.76 1.98
CA GLY A 26 -9.65 -10.39 2.69
C GLY A 26 -10.81 -10.10 1.74
N ASP A 27 -12.03 -10.08 2.27
CA ASP A 27 -13.23 -10.07 1.44
C ASP A 27 -13.66 -8.66 1.00
N ASP A 28 -13.30 -7.63 1.80
CA ASP A 28 -13.46 -6.20 1.52
C ASP A 28 -12.09 -5.58 1.19
N VAL A 29 -11.93 -5.06 -0.01
CA VAL A 29 -10.64 -4.52 -0.49
C VAL A 29 -10.29 -3.19 0.19
N GLU A 30 -11.27 -2.38 0.58
CA GLU A 30 -11.01 -1.05 1.15
C GLU A 30 -10.48 -1.17 2.58
N GLU A 31 -11.06 -2.07 3.37
CA GLU A 31 -10.62 -2.36 4.75
C GLU A 31 -9.20 -2.92 4.77
N GLU A 32 -8.93 -3.96 3.97
CA GLU A 32 -7.62 -4.59 3.92
C GLU A 32 -6.54 -3.66 3.38
N LEU A 33 -6.86 -2.87 2.35
CA LEU A 33 -5.93 -1.88 1.81
C LEU A 33 -5.62 -0.80 2.85
N THR A 34 -6.61 -0.34 3.60
CA THR A 34 -6.41 0.67 4.65
C THR A 34 -5.48 0.13 5.75
N ALA A 35 -5.74 -1.07 6.25
CA ALA A 35 -4.91 -1.71 7.26
C ALA A 35 -3.48 -1.93 6.75
N TYR A 36 -3.33 -2.40 5.52
CA TYR A 36 -2.04 -2.61 4.87
C TYR A 36 -1.24 -1.31 4.74
N ILE A 37 -1.83 -0.25 4.18
CA ILE A 37 -1.16 1.04 3.97
C ILE A 37 -0.78 1.67 5.31
N TYR A 38 -1.63 1.55 6.34
CA TYR A 38 -1.31 2.01 7.69
C TYR A 38 -0.09 1.26 8.26
N GLY A 39 -0.03 -0.06 8.14
CA GLY A 39 1.10 -0.87 8.58
C GLY A 39 2.41 -0.50 7.87
N ILE A 40 2.37 -0.19 6.57
CA ILE A 40 3.55 0.28 5.83
C ILE A 40 4.02 1.65 6.34
N LYS A 41 3.10 2.58 6.61
CA LYS A 41 3.43 3.90 7.16
C LYS A 41 4.16 3.79 8.49
N GLU A 42 3.65 2.98 9.41
CA GLU A 42 4.27 2.74 10.73
C GLU A 42 5.65 2.10 10.59
N LEU A 43 5.79 1.06 9.76
CA LEU A 43 7.05 0.34 9.57
C LEU A 43 8.15 1.24 9.00
N MET A 44 7.79 2.11 8.05
CA MET A 44 8.72 2.96 7.33
C MET A 44 8.86 4.37 7.92
N LYS A 45 8.10 4.70 8.97
CA LYS A 45 8.02 6.04 9.59
C LYS A 45 7.70 7.12 8.56
N LEU A 46 6.69 6.84 7.73
CA LEU A 46 6.29 7.73 6.64
C LEU A 46 5.23 8.72 7.09
N GLU A 47 5.31 9.93 6.56
CA GLU A 47 4.25 10.94 6.68
C GLU A 47 3.04 10.59 5.81
N THR A 48 1.90 11.20 6.11
CA THR A 48 0.59 10.80 5.55
C THR A 48 0.53 10.84 4.02
N GLU A 49 1.25 11.77 3.39
CA GLU A 49 1.26 12.02 1.93
C GLU A 49 2.33 11.22 1.15
N GLU A 50 3.10 10.35 1.82
CA GLU A 50 4.27 9.70 1.22
C GLU A 50 3.95 8.35 0.53
N ILE A 51 2.67 7.95 0.47
CA ILE A 51 2.22 6.75 -0.24
C ILE A 51 1.11 7.08 -1.22
N THR A 52 1.25 6.62 -2.46
CA THR A 52 0.21 6.71 -3.50
C THR A 52 -0.10 5.32 -4.05
N VAL A 53 -1.35 4.87 -3.92
CA VAL A 53 -1.81 3.62 -4.53
C VAL A 53 -2.02 3.85 -6.03
N LEU A 54 -1.40 3.01 -6.86
CA LEU A 54 -1.50 3.09 -8.31
C LEU A 54 -2.63 2.20 -8.85
N SER A 55 -2.72 0.97 -8.35
CA SER A 55 -3.71 0.00 -8.81
C SER A 55 -4.00 -1.05 -7.75
N VAL A 56 -5.25 -1.49 -7.70
CA VAL A 56 -5.69 -2.64 -6.93
C VAL A 56 -6.50 -3.56 -7.84
N SER A 57 -6.25 -4.86 -7.79
CA SER A 57 -6.92 -5.83 -8.66
C SER A 57 -7.15 -7.15 -7.94
N LEU A 58 -8.35 -7.72 -8.12
CA LEU A 58 -8.67 -9.07 -7.64
C LEU A 58 -7.89 -10.09 -8.48
N VAL A 59 -7.23 -11.05 -7.82
CA VAL A 59 -6.40 -12.10 -8.46
C VAL A 59 -6.80 -13.51 -8.04
#